data_AF-A0A848FT41-F1
#
_entry.id   AF-A0A848FT41-F1
#
_cell.length_a   1.000
_cell.length_b   1.000
_cell.length_c   1.000
_cell.angle_alpha   90.00
_cell.angle_beta   90.00
_cell.angle_gamma   90.00
#
_symmetry.space_group_name_H-M   'P 1'
#
loop_
_entity.id
_entity.type
_entity.pdbx_description
1 polymer ?
#
loop_
_entity_poly.entity_id
_entity_poly.type
_entity_poly.pdbx_seq_one_letter_code
_entity_poly.pdbx_strand_id
1 'polypeptide(L)'
;MGIFKKLFGKTSAPSTPPPSPVSSVEKDKVPVYPMIKDAGWQALQHAAHLPFVKIGDTLNLAIVFPQDAGDRFEYITNADLNNEAIKENHKKWQANIDQYPFELEISQHLNKRVVFASGNDHSSEKIFSAEFLAAACKALNTDKLIISAPRRRCLMITSYHEEFQLLETFFHLHFIAWHEDDYGNEPITEMVFVADAGKVQYAVPLGFRINMYEKDGQRQLVYSTMDDLFAENGQINFQKIIERNKVPVLY
;
A
#
# COMPACT_ATOMS: atom_id res chain seq x y z
N MET A 1 -51.82 5.22 -3.30
CA MET A 1 -51.90 5.71 -4.70
C MET A 1 -52.01 7.23 -4.63
N GLY A 2 -51.21 8.10 -5.23
CA GLY A 2 -50.00 8.02 -6.03
C GLY A 2 -49.60 9.48 -6.33
N ILE A 3 -48.37 9.88 -6.01
CA ILE A 3 -47.84 11.26 -6.22
C ILE A 3 -46.60 11.23 -7.14
N PHE A 4 -46.36 10.12 -7.85
CA PHE A 4 -45.14 9.89 -8.66
C PHE A 4 -45.38 9.86 -10.18
N LYS A 5 -46.06 10.85 -10.78
CA LYS A 5 -46.26 10.88 -12.24
C LYS A 5 -46.11 12.22 -12.96
N LYS A 6 -45.48 13.23 -12.35
CA LYS A 6 -45.30 14.57 -13.00
C LYS A 6 -43.88 15.13 -13.04
N LEU A 7 -42.84 14.29 -12.91
CA LEU A 7 -41.44 14.73 -13.02
C LEU A 7 -40.64 14.12 -14.19
N PHE A 8 -41.26 13.36 -15.09
CA PHE A 8 -40.59 12.83 -16.29
C PHE A 8 -41.25 13.35 -17.56
N GLY A 9 -41.02 14.64 -17.84
CA GLY A 9 -41.10 15.17 -19.19
C GLY A 9 -39.79 14.86 -19.92
N LYS A 10 -39.87 14.10 -21.01
CA LYS A 10 -38.73 13.84 -21.91
C LYS A 10 -38.35 15.13 -22.62
N THR A 11 -37.26 15.76 -22.18
CA THR A 11 -36.54 16.77 -22.97
C THR A 11 -35.35 16.06 -23.60
N SER A 12 -35.34 15.98 -24.92
CA SER A 12 -34.22 15.46 -25.71
C SER A 12 -32.95 16.24 -25.39
N ALA A 13 -32.00 15.56 -24.74
CA ALA A 13 -30.69 16.12 -24.46
C ALA A 13 -29.94 16.39 -25.79
N PRO A 14 -29.18 17.50 -25.89
CA PRO A 14 -28.26 17.68 -26.99
C PRO A 14 -27.24 16.55 -26.96
N SER A 15 -27.00 15.93 -28.13
CA SER A 15 -25.99 14.90 -28.31
C SER A 15 -24.64 15.43 -27.86
N THR A 16 -24.12 14.90 -26.75
CA THR A 16 -22.75 15.10 -26.31
C THR A 16 -21.83 14.74 -27.48
N PRO A 17 -20.90 15.61 -27.90
CA PRO A 17 -19.89 15.22 -28.88
C PRO A 17 -19.14 13.99 -28.35
N PRO A 18 -18.68 13.08 -29.22
CA PRO A 18 -17.89 11.94 -28.79
C PRO A 18 -16.69 12.44 -27.97
N PRO A 19 -16.30 11.75 -26.89
CA PRO A 19 -15.12 12.13 -26.12
C PRO A 19 -13.93 12.24 -27.07
N SER A 20 -13.21 13.37 -26.98
CA SER A 20 -11.95 13.56 -27.68
C SER A 20 -11.05 12.32 -27.48
N PRO A 21 -10.30 11.89 -28.50
CA PRO A 21 -9.39 10.75 -28.36
C PRO A 21 -8.47 11.00 -27.18
N VAL A 22 -8.50 10.10 -26.19
CA VAL A 22 -7.69 10.23 -24.99
C VAL A 22 -6.24 10.24 -25.43
N SER A 23 -5.50 11.33 -25.14
CA SER A 23 -4.10 11.42 -25.54
C SER A 23 -3.33 10.30 -24.85
N SER A 24 -2.77 9.38 -25.64
CA SER A 24 -1.82 8.39 -25.13
C SER A 24 -0.64 9.11 -24.49
N VAL A 25 -0.13 8.58 -23.39
CA VAL A 25 1.02 9.15 -22.70
C VAL A 25 2.24 9.11 -23.62
N GLU A 26 2.95 10.23 -23.74
CA GLU A 26 4.28 10.26 -24.35
C GLU A 26 5.28 9.61 -23.38
N LYS A 27 5.39 8.27 -23.47
CA LYS A 27 6.05 7.44 -22.45
C LYS A 27 7.54 7.72 -22.27
N ASP A 28 8.19 8.37 -23.22
CA ASP A 28 9.57 8.82 -23.15
C ASP A 28 9.75 10.13 -22.37
N LYS A 29 8.67 10.90 -22.15
CA LYS A 29 8.70 12.22 -21.53
C LYS A 29 8.03 12.29 -20.16
N VAL A 30 6.98 11.52 -19.94
CA VAL A 30 6.26 11.53 -18.65
C VAL A 30 7.04 10.73 -17.61
N PRO A 31 7.29 11.23 -16.40
CA PRO A 31 8.01 10.48 -15.37
C PRO A 31 7.36 9.15 -15.04
N VAL A 32 8.19 8.13 -14.83
CA VAL A 32 7.78 6.79 -14.41
C VAL A 32 7.93 6.70 -12.89
N TYR A 33 6.91 6.20 -12.21
CA TYR A 33 6.96 5.92 -10.78
C TYR A 33 6.69 4.43 -10.53
N PRO A 34 7.18 3.87 -9.41
CA PRO A 34 6.81 2.51 -9.01
C PRO A 34 5.36 2.48 -8.55
N MET A 35 4.76 1.29 -8.62
CA MET A 35 3.47 0.94 -8.04
C MET A 35 3.50 -0.50 -7.57
N ILE A 36 3.07 -0.75 -6.33
CA ILE A 36 2.99 -2.11 -5.80
C ILE A 36 1.68 -2.73 -6.29
N LYS A 37 1.77 -3.94 -6.85
CA LYS A 37 0.61 -4.73 -7.27
C LYS A 37 0.66 -6.13 -6.70
N ASP A 38 -0.51 -6.65 -6.39
CA ASP A 38 -0.73 -8.08 -6.17
C ASP A 38 -0.34 -8.87 -7.44
N ALA A 39 0.30 -10.03 -7.25
CA ALA A 39 0.76 -10.86 -8.35
C ALA A 39 -0.39 -11.46 -9.19
N GLY A 40 -1.60 -11.55 -8.63
CA GLY A 40 -2.82 -11.95 -9.32
C GLY A 40 -3.42 -10.85 -10.21
N TRP A 41 -2.84 -9.64 -10.25
CA TRP A 41 -3.30 -8.58 -11.13
C TRP A 41 -3.22 -9.00 -12.61
N GLN A 42 -4.36 -9.10 -13.29
CA GLN A 42 -4.48 -9.69 -14.63
C GLN A 42 -3.55 -9.09 -15.69
N ALA A 43 -3.23 -7.80 -15.59
CA ALA A 43 -2.37 -7.11 -16.54
C ALA A 43 -0.86 -7.27 -16.28
N LEU A 44 -0.47 -7.96 -15.19
CA LEU A 44 0.94 -8.12 -14.81
C LEU A 44 1.78 -8.80 -15.91
N GLN A 45 1.19 -9.76 -16.64
CA GLN A 45 1.87 -10.45 -17.75
C GLN A 45 2.24 -9.54 -18.94
N HIS A 46 1.59 -8.38 -19.06
CA HIS A 46 1.85 -7.41 -20.12
C HIS A 46 2.71 -6.24 -19.65
N ALA A 47 2.60 -5.88 -18.37
CA ALA A 47 3.38 -4.82 -17.76
C ALA A 47 4.86 -5.24 -17.60
N ALA A 48 5.76 -4.29 -17.82
CA ALA A 48 7.11 -4.38 -17.30
C ALA A 48 7.01 -4.36 -15.76
N HIS A 49 7.70 -5.30 -15.11
CA HIS A 49 7.62 -5.43 -13.66
C HIS A 49 8.92 -6.00 -13.07
N LEU A 50 9.16 -5.67 -11.81
CA LEU A 50 10.16 -6.31 -10.96
C LEU A 50 9.45 -7.19 -9.92
N PRO A 51 9.97 -8.39 -9.60
CA PRO A 51 9.46 -9.15 -8.49
C PRO A 51 9.74 -8.38 -7.19
N PHE A 52 8.75 -8.19 -6.31
CA PHE A 52 8.95 -7.49 -5.03
C PHE A 52 8.98 -8.45 -3.85
N VAL A 53 8.02 -9.39 -3.79
CA VAL A 53 7.92 -10.38 -2.71
C VAL A 53 7.65 -11.75 -3.31
N LYS A 54 8.50 -12.73 -2.98
CA LYS A 54 8.32 -14.15 -3.33
C LYS A 54 8.26 -15.00 -2.06
N ILE A 55 7.22 -15.82 -1.94
CA ILE A 55 7.08 -16.81 -0.87
C ILE A 55 7.31 -18.17 -1.50
N GLY A 56 8.46 -18.78 -1.20
CA GLY A 56 8.97 -19.91 -1.98
C GLY A 56 9.20 -19.47 -3.44
N ASP A 57 8.68 -20.24 -4.38
CA ASP A 57 8.77 -19.92 -5.82
C ASP A 57 7.61 -19.03 -6.33
N THR A 58 6.65 -18.71 -5.47
CA THR A 58 5.45 -17.96 -5.85
C THR A 58 5.64 -16.46 -5.68
N LEU A 59 5.47 -15.70 -6.77
CA LEU A 59 5.40 -14.24 -6.73
C LEU A 59 4.09 -13.83 -6.05
N ASN A 60 4.19 -12.97 -5.02
CA ASN A 60 3.04 -12.46 -4.28
C ASN A 60 2.83 -10.97 -4.55
N LEU A 61 3.91 -10.19 -4.61
CA LEU A 61 3.86 -8.77 -4.95
C LEU A 61 4.88 -8.45 -6.04
N ALA A 62 4.51 -7.53 -6.92
CA ALA A 62 5.37 -7.00 -7.98
C ALA A 62 5.41 -5.46 -7.92
N ILE A 63 6.52 -4.89 -8.39
CA ILE A 63 6.63 -3.46 -8.68
C ILE A 63 6.35 -3.29 -10.18
N VAL A 64 5.31 -2.52 -10.51
CA VAL A 64 4.97 -2.13 -11.88
C VAL A 64 5.20 -0.64 -12.06
N PHE A 65 5.18 -0.18 -13.32
CA PHE A 65 5.66 1.15 -13.67
C PHE A 65 4.60 1.95 -14.44
N PRO A 66 3.64 2.59 -13.75
CA PRO A 66 2.68 3.48 -14.38
C PRO A 66 3.22 4.88 -14.66
N GLN A 67 2.58 5.53 -15.63
CA GLN A 67 2.69 6.95 -15.93
C GLN A 67 1.30 7.57 -15.85
N ASP A 68 1.24 8.78 -15.31
CA ASP A 68 -0.01 9.53 -15.17
C ASP A 68 -0.50 10.01 -16.55
N ALA A 69 -1.72 9.62 -16.92
CA ALA A 69 -2.42 10.05 -18.14
C ALA A 69 -3.56 11.03 -17.84
N GLY A 70 -3.63 11.59 -16.62
CA GLY A 70 -4.67 12.47 -16.12
C GLY A 70 -5.80 11.70 -15.43
N ASP A 71 -6.66 11.03 -16.20
CA ASP A 71 -7.81 10.29 -15.65
C ASP A 71 -7.51 8.81 -15.34
N ARG A 72 -6.36 8.31 -15.79
CA ARG A 72 -5.92 6.92 -15.62
C ARG A 72 -4.40 6.83 -15.58
N PHE A 73 -3.92 5.61 -15.30
CA PHE A 73 -2.51 5.26 -15.50
C PHE A 73 -2.32 4.50 -16.81
N GLU A 74 -1.26 4.83 -17.53
CA GLU A 74 -0.73 4.00 -18.61
C GLU A 74 0.56 3.32 -18.14
N TYR A 75 0.62 1.99 -18.21
CA TYR A 75 1.74 1.22 -17.70
C TYR A 75 2.82 1.05 -18.76
N ILE A 76 4.09 1.09 -18.34
CA ILE A 76 5.21 0.60 -19.15
C ILE A 76 5.02 -0.89 -19.37
N THR A 77 5.05 -1.32 -20.64
CA THR A 77 4.98 -2.72 -21.05
C THR A 77 6.35 -3.24 -21.47
N ASN A 78 6.49 -4.56 -21.54
CA ASN A 78 7.72 -5.16 -22.09
C ASN A 78 7.99 -4.75 -23.55
N ALA A 79 6.94 -4.46 -24.33
CA ALA A 79 7.08 -3.99 -25.70
C ALA A 79 7.62 -2.55 -25.77
N ASP A 80 7.19 -1.68 -24.85
CA ASP A 80 7.67 -0.29 -24.78
C ASP A 80 9.17 -0.22 -24.51
N LEU A 81 9.71 -1.17 -23.75
CA LEU A 81 11.14 -1.25 -23.41
C LEU A 81 12.05 -1.60 -24.60
N ASN A 82 11.49 -1.93 -25.77
CA ASN A 82 12.26 -2.03 -27.02
C ASN A 82 12.63 -0.65 -27.60
N ASN A 83 11.96 0.42 -27.14
CA ASN A 83 12.34 1.78 -27.46
C ASN A 83 13.33 2.29 -26.41
N GLU A 84 14.55 2.62 -26.85
CA GLU A 84 15.62 3.05 -25.94
C GLU A 84 15.27 4.34 -25.18
N ALA A 85 14.50 5.27 -25.76
CA ALA A 85 14.10 6.49 -25.05
C ALA A 85 13.15 6.17 -23.87
N ILE A 86 12.19 5.27 -24.07
CA ILE A 86 11.26 4.84 -23.00
C ILE A 86 12.01 4.04 -21.95
N LYS A 87 12.93 3.16 -22.36
CA LYS A 87 13.77 2.37 -21.44
C LYS A 87 14.66 3.25 -20.57
N GLU A 88 15.28 4.29 -21.13
CA GLU A 88 16.06 5.27 -20.36
C GLU A 88 15.19 6.07 -19.40
N ASN A 89 13.96 6.43 -19.78
CA ASN A 89 13.01 7.06 -18.87
C ASN A 89 12.60 6.11 -17.72
N HIS A 90 12.28 4.86 -18.04
CA HIS A 90 11.91 3.81 -17.09
C HIS A 90 13.01 3.59 -16.04
N LYS A 91 14.30 3.58 -16.42
CA LYS A 91 15.43 3.44 -15.48
C LYS A 91 15.49 4.52 -14.39
N LYS A 92 14.81 5.65 -14.57
CA LYS A 92 14.79 6.76 -13.61
C LYS A 92 13.77 6.59 -12.49
N TRP A 93 12.95 5.53 -12.49
CA TRP A 93 11.85 5.37 -11.53
C TRP A 93 12.30 5.50 -10.07
N GLN A 94 13.48 4.99 -9.71
CA GLN A 94 14.00 5.07 -8.35
C GLN A 94 14.35 6.52 -7.97
N ALA A 95 15.07 7.22 -8.84
CA ALA A 95 15.37 8.63 -8.64
C ALA A 95 14.09 9.49 -8.58
N ASN A 96 13.07 9.12 -9.35
CA ASN A 96 11.78 9.82 -9.34
C ASN A 96 11.05 9.63 -8.00
N ILE A 97 10.97 8.40 -7.46
CA ILE A 97 10.31 8.17 -6.17
C ILE A 97 11.12 8.75 -4.99
N ASP A 98 12.44 8.76 -5.09
CA ASP A 98 13.31 9.38 -4.08
C ASP A 98 13.07 10.89 -3.98
N GLN A 99 12.83 11.56 -5.12
CA GLN A 99 12.54 13.00 -5.19
C GLN A 99 11.06 13.35 -5.03
N TYR A 100 10.19 12.34 -4.89
CA TYR A 100 8.76 12.57 -4.80
C TYR A 100 8.43 13.24 -3.46
N PRO A 101 7.70 14.37 -3.46
CA PRO A 101 7.42 15.11 -2.24
C PRO A 101 6.58 14.26 -1.28
N PHE A 102 6.93 14.36 0.00
CA PHE A 102 6.19 13.70 1.06
C PHE A 102 6.01 14.61 2.27
N GLU A 103 4.91 14.39 2.96
CA GLU A 103 4.63 14.95 4.27
C GLU A 103 4.37 13.79 5.23
N LEU A 104 4.87 13.94 6.46
CA LEU A 104 4.65 12.98 7.55
C LEU A 104 3.66 13.59 8.53
N GLU A 105 2.47 13.00 8.63
CA GLU A 105 1.48 13.37 9.63
C GLU A 105 1.68 12.50 10.88
N ILE A 106 2.12 13.12 11.97
CA ILE A 106 2.30 12.44 13.26
C ILE A 106 0.95 12.43 14.00
N SER A 107 0.42 11.23 14.24
CA SER A 107 -0.89 11.05 14.87
C SER A 107 -0.90 11.49 16.33
N GLN A 108 -1.67 12.53 16.65
CA GLN A 108 -1.88 12.95 18.04
C GLN A 108 -2.71 11.92 18.83
N HIS A 109 -3.64 11.24 18.16
CA HIS A 109 -4.52 10.25 18.77
C HIS A 109 -3.81 8.93 19.11
N LEU A 110 -2.71 8.62 18.41
CA LEU A 110 -1.87 7.45 18.65
C LEU A 110 -0.57 7.84 19.36
N ASN A 111 -0.68 8.75 20.33
CA ASN A 111 0.41 9.19 21.22
C ASN A 111 1.68 9.67 20.49
N LYS A 112 1.56 10.19 19.27
CA LYS A 112 2.69 10.58 18.40
C LYS A 112 3.65 9.43 18.07
N ARG A 113 3.16 8.19 18.14
CA ARG A 113 3.94 6.97 17.86
C ARG A 113 3.60 6.32 16.52
N VAL A 114 2.68 6.92 15.77
CA VAL A 114 2.30 6.47 14.43
C VAL A 114 2.36 7.65 13.48
N VAL A 115 2.94 7.41 12.30
CA VAL A 115 3.03 8.37 11.20
C VAL A 115 2.15 7.90 10.05
N PHE A 116 1.41 8.85 9.47
CA PHE A 116 0.65 8.66 8.24
C PHE A 116 1.30 9.45 7.11
N ALA A 117 1.24 8.89 5.90
CA ALA A 117 1.68 9.56 4.68
C ALA A 117 0.73 9.27 3.50
N SER A 118 -0.56 9.14 3.82
CA SER A 118 -1.67 8.70 2.95
C SER A 118 -2.29 9.85 2.15
N GLY A 119 -3.16 9.50 1.19
CA GLY A 119 -4.08 10.42 0.51
C GLY A 119 -3.65 10.84 -0.90
N ASN A 120 -2.35 10.88 -1.18
CA ASN A 120 -1.83 11.25 -2.50
C ASN A 120 -1.48 10.01 -3.34
N ASP A 121 -1.37 10.17 -4.66
CA ASP A 121 -0.76 9.16 -5.50
C ASP A 121 0.66 8.82 -5.05
N HIS A 122 1.03 7.56 -5.26
CA HIS A 122 2.30 6.96 -4.81
C HIS A 122 2.54 6.96 -3.30
N SER A 123 1.54 7.22 -2.46
CA SER A 123 1.74 7.22 -1.00
C SER A 123 2.29 5.89 -0.48
N SER A 124 1.75 4.76 -0.93
CA SER A 124 2.17 3.42 -0.52
C SER A 124 3.58 3.09 -1.03
N GLU A 125 3.98 3.71 -2.12
CA GLU A 125 5.27 3.52 -2.79
C GLU A 125 6.39 4.39 -2.26
N LYS A 126 6.09 5.36 -1.38
CA LYS A 126 7.12 6.10 -0.65
C LYS A 126 8.05 5.19 0.15
N ILE A 127 7.64 3.94 0.43
CA ILE A 127 8.49 2.92 1.06
C ILE A 127 9.75 2.60 0.24
N PHE A 128 9.75 2.94 -1.06
CA PHE A 128 10.91 2.78 -1.93
C PHE A 128 11.92 3.93 -1.81
N SER A 129 11.56 5.04 -1.14
CA SER A 129 12.44 6.20 -0.94
C SER A 129 13.21 6.09 0.37
N ALA A 130 14.55 6.05 0.27
CA ALA A 130 15.43 6.06 1.43
C ALA A 130 15.28 7.35 2.26
N GLU A 131 15.08 8.49 1.58
CA GLU A 131 14.87 9.78 2.26
C GLU A 131 13.58 9.77 3.09
N PHE A 132 12.51 9.22 2.53
CA PHE A 132 11.24 9.04 3.25
C PHE A 132 11.39 8.13 4.48
N LEU A 133 12.04 6.97 4.31
CA LEU A 133 12.26 6.03 5.41
C LEU A 133 13.13 6.64 6.52
N ALA A 134 14.20 7.34 6.17
CA ALA A 134 15.05 8.05 7.12
C ALA A 134 14.27 9.13 7.89
N ALA A 135 13.39 9.88 7.20
CA ALA A 135 12.52 10.86 7.84
C ALA A 135 11.53 10.19 8.81
N ALA A 136 10.94 9.05 8.45
CA ALA A 136 10.04 8.29 9.31
C ALA A 136 10.77 7.73 10.56
N CYS A 137 11.96 7.15 10.40
CA CYS A 137 12.82 6.71 11.50
C CYS A 137 13.13 7.85 12.47
N LYS A 138 13.49 9.03 11.94
CA LYS A 138 13.75 10.23 12.73
C LYS A 138 12.50 10.71 13.48
N ALA A 139 11.35 10.75 12.80
CA ALA A 139 10.09 11.22 13.39
C ALA A 139 9.64 10.33 14.56
N LEU A 140 9.85 9.02 14.44
CA LEU A 140 9.48 8.02 15.46
C LEU A 140 10.60 7.72 16.45
N ASN A 141 11.78 8.34 16.28
CA ASN A 141 12.99 8.08 17.08
C ASN A 141 13.31 6.58 17.19
N THR A 142 13.42 5.91 16.04
CA THR A 142 13.68 4.47 15.94
C THR A 142 14.67 4.15 14.83
N ASP A 143 15.31 2.99 14.91
CA ASP A 143 16.19 2.43 13.87
C ASP A 143 15.45 1.48 12.92
N LYS A 144 14.28 1.00 13.32
CA LYS A 144 13.51 -0.01 12.58
C LYS A 144 12.01 0.30 12.61
N LEU A 145 11.40 0.19 11.44
CA LEU A 145 10.00 0.53 11.18
C LEU A 145 9.17 -0.72 10.91
N ILE A 146 7.89 -0.65 11.29
CA ILE A 146 6.82 -1.50 10.74
C ILE A 146 5.93 -0.59 9.88
N ILE A 147 5.70 -1.01 8.64
CA ILE A 147 5.02 -0.23 7.62
C ILE A 147 3.80 -1.00 7.12
N SER A 148 2.65 -0.34 7.14
CA SER A 148 1.37 -0.84 6.66
C SER A 148 1.03 -0.11 5.36
N ALA A 149 0.93 -0.86 4.25
CA ALA A 149 0.49 -0.35 2.95
C ALA A 149 -0.61 -1.26 2.34
N PRO A 150 -1.78 -1.35 3.00
CA PRO A 150 -2.80 -2.35 2.68
C PRO A 150 -3.54 -2.07 1.36
N ARG A 151 -3.62 -0.79 0.98
CA ARG A 151 -4.30 -0.28 -0.22
C ARG A 151 -3.50 0.84 -0.86
N ARG A 152 -3.78 1.11 -2.13
CA ARG A 152 -3.24 2.29 -2.81
C ARG A 152 -3.57 3.55 -2.01
N ARG A 153 -2.62 4.49 -2.00
CA ARG A 153 -2.70 5.77 -1.28
C ARG A 153 -2.82 5.63 0.25
N CYS A 154 -2.70 4.42 0.81
CA CYS A 154 -2.72 4.16 2.24
C CYS A 154 -1.31 3.80 2.71
N LEU A 155 -0.76 4.59 3.63
CA LEU A 155 0.53 4.33 4.25
C LEU A 155 0.51 4.75 5.73
N MET A 156 0.75 3.79 6.61
CA MET A 156 0.85 3.98 8.07
C MET A 156 2.14 3.32 8.57
N ILE A 157 2.85 4.00 9.47
CA ILE A 157 4.18 3.58 9.93
C ILE A 157 4.27 3.72 11.45
N THR A 158 4.86 2.73 12.09
CA THR A 158 5.17 2.74 13.53
C THR A 158 6.57 2.19 13.78
N SER A 159 7.10 2.34 14.99
CA SER A 159 8.36 1.70 15.37
C SER A 159 8.18 0.18 15.50
N TYR A 160 9.21 -0.57 15.14
CA TYR A 160 9.27 -2.01 15.39
C TYR A 160 9.25 -2.34 16.89
N HIS A 161 9.78 -1.44 17.72
CA HIS A 161 9.99 -1.63 19.15
C HIS A 161 8.83 -1.12 20.02
N GLU A 162 7.63 -1.01 19.45
CA GLU A 162 6.47 -0.53 20.22
C GLU A 162 5.92 -1.58 21.18
N GLU A 163 5.25 -1.08 22.21
CA GLU A 163 4.51 -1.88 23.18
C GLU A 163 3.28 -2.57 22.56
N PHE A 164 2.85 -3.66 23.19
CA PHE A 164 1.77 -4.52 22.70
C PHE A 164 0.51 -3.74 22.28
N GLN A 165 0.00 -2.83 23.13
CA GLN A 165 -1.27 -2.14 22.87
C GLN A 165 -1.22 -1.26 21.61
N LEU A 166 -0.06 -0.65 21.35
CA LEU A 166 0.10 0.18 20.16
C LEU A 166 0.23 -0.67 18.91
N LEU A 167 0.97 -1.79 18.99
CA LEU A 167 1.05 -2.75 17.89
C LEU A 167 -0.31 -3.39 17.58
N GLU A 168 -1.06 -3.78 18.62
CA GLU A 168 -2.42 -4.29 18.50
C GLU A 168 -3.32 -3.28 17.75
N THR A 169 -3.27 -2.01 18.15
CA THR A 169 -4.02 -0.95 17.45
C THR A 169 -3.55 -0.79 16.00
N PHE A 170 -2.24 -0.77 15.75
CA PHE A 170 -1.66 -0.65 14.42
C PHE A 170 -2.09 -1.80 13.49
N PHE A 171 -1.98 -3.05 13.94
CA PHE A 171 -2.40 -4.22 13.15
C PHE A 171 -3.91 -4.29 12.94
N HIS A 172 -4.70 -3.85 13.92
CA HIS A 172 -6.14 -3.74 13.75
C HIS A 172 -6.52 -2.73 12.66
N LEU A 173 -5.88 -1.55 12.64
CA LEU A 173 -6.08 -0.54 11.60
C LEU A 173 -5.67 -1.05 10.22
N HIS A 174 -4.53 -1.76 10.13
CA HIS A 174 -4.12 -2.41 8.88
C HIS A 174 -5.18 -3.41 8.40
N PHE A 175 -5.67 -4.28 9.30
CA PHE A 175 -6.67 -5.30 8.98
C PHE A 175 -7.96 -4.69 8.45
N ILE A 176 -8.50 -3.66 9.13
CA ILE A 176 -9.68 -2.92 8.68
C ILE A 176 -9.44 -2.34 7.28
N ALA A 177 -8.34 -1.61 7.11
CA ALA A 177 -8.01 -0.95 5.85
C ALA A 177 -7.83 -1.94 4.71
N TRP A 178 -7.29 -3.13 4.95
CA TRP A 178 -7.15 -4.16 3.94
C TRP A 178 -8.50 -4.82 3.60
N HIS A 179 -9.28 -5.20 4.62
CA HIS A 179 -10.45 -6.06 4.47
C HIS A 179 -11.73 -5.32 4.05
N GLU A 180 -11.93 -4.08 4.47
CA GLU A 180 -13.17 -3.36 4.20
C GLU A 180 -13.23 -2.81 2.77
N ASP A 181 -14.17 -3.31 1.97
CA ASP A 181 -14.35 -2.87 0.58
C ASP A 181 -14.69 -1.37 0.46
N ASP A 182 -15.42 -0.84 1.44
CA ASP A 182 -15.83 0.57 1.49
C ASP A 182 -14.71 1.53 1.91
N TYR A 183 -13.53 1.02 2.30
CA TYR A 183 -12.37 1.85 2.65
C TYR A 183 -11.85 2.68 1.46
N GLY A 184 -12.20 2.26 0.24
CA GLY A 184 -11.80 2.91 -1.00
C GLY A 184 -10.36 2.55 -1.40
N ASN A 185 -10.00 2.94 -2.63
CA ASN A 185 -8.75 2.56 -3.31
C ASN A 185 -8.57 1.03 -3.51
N GLU A 186 -7.74 0.67 -4.48
CA GLU A 186 -7.45 -0.72 -4.80
C GLU A 186 -6.62 -1.39 -3.68
N PRO A 187 -6.99 -2.59 -3.20
CA PRO A 187 -6.20 -3.33 -2.24
C PRO A 187 -4.86 -3.77 -2.83
N ILE A 188 -3.82 -3.79 -1.99
CA ILE A 188 -2.46 -4.20 -2.36
C ILE A 188 -2.11 -5.52 -1.68
N THR A 189 -2.12 -5.56 -0.33
CA THR A 189 -1.62 -6.72 0.40
C THR A 189 -2.08 -6.74 1.87
N GLU A 190 -2.23 -7.94 2.43
CA GLU A 190 -2.38 -8.17 3.88
C GLU A 190 -1.03 -8.16 4.63
N MET A 191 0.08 -8.02 3.91
CA MET A 191 1.41 -8.01 4.50
C MET A 191 1.73 -6.63 5.08
N VAL A 192 2.56 -6.62 6.11
CA VAL A 192 3.29 -5.42 6.53
C VAL A 192 4.73 -5.51 6.07
N PHE A 193 5.42 -4.38 6.00
CA PHE A 193 6.83 -4.30 5.65
C PHE A 193 7.66 -3.90 6.85
N VAL A 194 8.89 -4.40 6.91
CA VAL A 194 9.90 -4.02 7.90
C VAL A 194 11.03 -3.32 7.17
N ALA A 195 11.41 -2.15 7.65
CA ALA A 195 12.43 -1.31 7.04
C ALA A 195 13.39 -0.74 8.08
N ASP A 196 14.58 -0.37 7.62
CA ASP A 196 15.46 0.56 8.32
C ASP A 196 15.39 1.95 7.64
N ALA A 197 16.27 2.87 8.02
CA ALA A 197 16.32 4.20 7.43
C ALA A 197 16.71 4.23 5.94
N GLY A 198 17.28 3.15 5.40
CA GLY A 198 17.76 3.09 4.02
C GLY A 198 16.84 2.34 3.08
N LYS A 199 16.17 1.27 3.55
CA LYS A 199 15.32 0.44 2.69
C LYS A 199 14.34 -0.45 3.45
N VAL A 200 13.30 -0.87 2.73
CA VAL A 200 12.51 -2.04 3.11
C VAL A 200 13.39 -3.28 3.02
N GLN A 201 13.43 -4.07 4.09
CA GLN A 201 14.22 -5.29 4.19
C GLN A 201 13.36 -6.53 4.02
N TYR A 202 12.14 -6.49 4.57
CA TYR A 202 11.26 -7.66 4.62
C TYR A 202 9.80 -7.29 4.38
N ALA A 203 9.06 -8.21 3.78
CA ALA A 203 7.61 -8.28 3.85
C ALA A 203 7.22 -9.37 4.86
N VAL A 204 6.10 -9.19 5.55
CA VAL A 204 5.67 -10.07 6.64
C VAL A 204 4.20 -10.43 6.41
N PRO A 205 3.92 -11.66 5.95
CA PRO A 205 2.58 -12.23 6.05
C PRO A 205 2.18 -12.33 7.51
N LEU A 206 1.10 -11.65 7.90
CA LEU A 206 0.70 -11.59 9.30
C LEU A 206 0.36 -12.98 9.85
N GLY A 207 -0.31 -13.84 9.06
CA GLY A 207 -0.53 -15.25 9.45
C GLY A 207 -1.38 -15.41 10.73
N PHE A 208 -2.07 -14.36 11.15
CA PHE A 208 -3.08 -14.40 12.21
C PHE A 208 -4.36 -13.75 11.71
N ARG A 209 -5.50 -14.17 12.27
CA ARG A 209 -6.78 -13.51 12.05
C ARG A 209 -7.11 -12.64 13.26
N ILE A 210 -7.65 -11.45 13.01
CA ILE A 210 -8.21 -10.58 14.03
C ILE A 210 -9.73 -10.66 13.92
N ASN A 211 -10.39 -10.98 15.03
CA ASN A 211 -11.82 -10.84 15.18
C ASN A 211 -12.12 -9.83 16.28
N MET A 212 -13.15 -9.01 16.09
CA MET A 212 -13.62 -8.10 17.12
C MET A 212 -14.92 -8.65 17.70
N TYR A 213 -14.97 -8.84 19.01
CA TYR A 213 -16.18 -9.24 19.72
C TYR A 213 -16.51 -8.24 20.82
N GLU A 214 -17.79 -8.11 21.13
CA GLU A 214 -18.24 -7.35 22.29
C GLU A 214 -18.49 -8.31 23.45
N LYS A 215 -17.81 -8.07 24.58
CA LYS A 215 -17.99 -8.82 25.82
C LYS A 215 -18.13 -7.82 26.97
N ASP A 216 -19.22 -7.95 27.72
CA ASP A 216 -19.53 -7.08 28.86
C ASP A 216 -19.53 -5.57 28.51
N GLY A 217 -19.97 -5.23 27.29
CA GLY A 217 -20.00 -3.85 26.77
C GLY A 217 -18.63 -3.29 26.35
N GLN A 218 -17.58 -4.13 26.36
CA GLN A 218 -16.24 -3.77 25.88
C GLN A 218 -15.91 -4.52 24.60
N ARG A 219 -15.36 -3.79 23.62
CA ARG A 219 -14.80 -4.40 22.40
C ARG A 219 -13.47 -5.06 22.75
N GLN A 220 -13.34 -6.33 22.41
CA GLN A 220 -12.12 -7.11 22.58
C GLN A 220 -11.69 -7.66 21.23
N LEU A 221 -10.39 -7.51 20.93
CA LEU A 221 -9.76 -8.16 19.80
C LEU A 221 -9.34 -9.56 20.21
N VAL A 222 -9.72 -10.54 19.39
CA VAL A 222 -9.40 -11.95 19.57
C VAL A 222 -8.60 -12.41 18.37
N TYR A 223 -7.50 -13.11 18.66
CA TYR A 223 -6.56 -13.56 17.67
C TYR A 223 -6.68 -15.06 17.46
N SER A 224 -6.54 -15.50 16.20
CA SER A 224 -6.40 -16.91 15.86
C SER A 224 -5.08 -17.10 15.13
N THR A 225 -4.15 -17.82 15.75
CA THR A 225 -2.83 -18.17 15.22
C THR A 225 -2.30 -19.43 15.92
N MET A 226 -1.07 -19.86 15.62
CA MET A 226 -0.44 -21.01 16.30
C MET A 226 -0.15 -20.68 17.78
N ASP A 227 -0.39 -21.64 18.68
CA ASP A 227 -0.26 -21.44 20.13
C ASP A 227 1.12 -20.92 20.56
N ASP A 228 2.18 -21.27 19.83
CA ASP A 228 3.55 -20.84 20.15
C ASP A 228 3.80 -19.35 19.87
N LEU A 229 2.85 -18.63 19.26
CA LEU A 229 2.95 -17.20 18.97
C LEU A 229 2.29 -16.32 20.05
N PHE A 230 1.77 -16.94 21.11
CA PHE A 230 1.31 -16.23 22.30
C PHE A 230 2.42 -16.15 23.35
N ALA A 231 2.46 -15.03 24.08
CA ALA A 231 3.26 -14.87 25.28
C ALA A 231 2.62 -15.61 26.47
N GLU A 232 3.36 -15.77 27.57
CA GLU A 232 2.90 -16.47 28.78
C GLU A 232 1.63 -15.84 29.39
N ASN A 233 1.42 -14.55 29.16
CA ASN A 233 0.23 -13.81 29.60
C ASN A 233 -0.98 -13.96 28.65
N GLY A 234 -0.88 -14.81 27.62
CA GLY A 234 -1.94 -15.05 26.63
C GLY A 234 -2.07 -13.96 25.57
N GLN A 235 -1.18 -12.97 25.51
CA GLN A 235 -1.16 -11.96 24.44
C GLN A 235 -0.45 -12.49 23.20
N ILE A 236 -0.93 -12.11 22.02
CA ILE A 236 -0.22 -12.39 20.77
C ILE A 236 1.12 -11.62 20.74
N ASN A 237 2.20 -12.29 20.33
CA ASN A 237 3.52 -11.68 20.25
C ASN A 237 3.82 -11.28 18.79
N PHE A 238 3.49 -10.03 18.46
CA PHE A 238 3.65 -9.50 17.10
C PHE A 238 5.11 -9.51 16.61
N GLN A 239 6.08 -9.22 17.48
CA GLN A 239 7.49 -9.29 17.10
C GLN A 239 7.91 -10.72 16.76
N LYS A 240 7.49 -11.72 17.55
CA LYS A 240 7.77 -13.14 17.25
C LYS A 240 7.13 -13.56 15.92
N ILE A 241 5.94 -13.06 15.61
CA ILE A 241 5.28 -13.28 14.31
C ILE A 241 6.10 -12.66 13.18
N ILE A 242 6.51 -11.40 13.34
CA ILE A 242 7.34 -10.71 12.35
C ILE A 242 8.63 -11.50 12.09
N GLU A 243 9.35 -11.88 13.14
CA GLU A 243 10.62 -12.60 13.01
C GLU A 243 10.45 -13.99 12.38
N ARG A 244 9.36 -14.69 12.68
CA ARG A 244 9.06 -16.00 12.11
C ARG A 244 8.67 -15.91 10.64
N ASN A 245 7.87 -14.91 10.28
CA ASN A 245 7.21 -14.85 8.98
C ASN A 245 7.91 -13.94 7.97
N LYS A 246 8.96 -13.19 8.37
CA LYS A 246 9.63 -12.26 7.47
C LYS A 246 10.17 -12.95 6.21
N VAL A 247 9.87 -12.35 5.07
CA VAL A 247 10.31 -12.76 3.74
C VAL A 247 11.15 -11.61 3.17
N PRO A 248 12.38 -11.86 2.71
CA PRO A 248 13.19 -10.80 2.10
C PRO A 248 12.47 -10.19 0.90
N VAL A 249 12.45 -8.86 0.83
CA VAL A 249 12.01 -8.19 -0.41
C VAL A 249 13.10 -8.27 -1.47
N LEU A 250 12.68 -8.19 -2.73
CA LEU A 250 13.55 -8.28 -3.90
C LEU A 250 13.51 -6.94 -4.65
N TYR A 251 14.54 -6.10 -4.50
CA TYR A 251 14.98 -5.06 -5.46
C TYR A 251 16.19 -4.31 -4.89
#